data_AF-A0A496BGZ2-F1
#
_entry.id   AF-A0A496BGZ2-F1
#
_cell.length_a   1.000
_cell.length_b   1.000
_cell.length_c   1.000
_cell.angle_alpha   90.00
_cell.angle_beta   90.00
_cell.angle_gamma   90.00
#
_symmetry.space_group_name_H-M   'P 1'
#
loop_
_entity.id
_entity.type
_entity.pdbx_description
1 polymer ?
#
loop_
_entity_poly.entity_id
_entity_poly.type
_entity_poly.pdbx_seq_one_letter_code
_entity_poly.pdbx_strand_id
1 'polypeptide(L)'
;MNDLRNTIAHILEHEQHLSNANEATLQQYVVLPILRALGWDDTNLASMEVLPEYKVESRRADYALHIKREERPAVLIECKRWGQPIGKNEEQICFYAYSGNIPLAIITNGKLWWFYLSRWEAPSLSDRIFCETDIENRESAVTNLEKYLLKSNVVSGESELNAEIALEEKEKTDSFKPVPIHPKPGPANGIIDPKPIEPEATFSGEWTIERIKNSLPEEVKRYYEANYSEDRRNIFYGRVAETQNLIQAKGWILDVNFTTRYCGFKNKKRVVFGVRITFSPPRFFAKITEEEADSLSNQYECRYDSGRKSAFYTIPENVSELLPVLEFAYKKHSGI
;
A
#
# COMPACT_ATOMS: atom_id res chain seq x y z
N MET A 1 15.27 8.05 14.38
CA MET A 1 14.49 8.60 15.51
C MET A 1 15.01 9.97 15.97
N ASN A 2 16.22 10.13 16.52
CA ASN A 2 16.69 11.48 16.93
C ASN A 2 16.94 12.44 15.75
N ASP A 3 17.33 11.92 14.59
CA ASP A 3 17.71 12.76 13.45
C ASP A 3 16.52 13.58 12.92
N LEU A 4 15.40 12.95 12.53
CA LEU A 4 14.23 13.65 12.00
C LEU A 4 13.65 14.68 12.98
N ARG A 5 13.61 14.34 14.27
CA ARG A 5 13.12 15.25 15.31
C ARG A 5 13.98 16.51 15.41
N ASN A 6 15.30 16.33 15.35
CA ASN A 6 16.25 17.44 15.36
C ASN A 6 16.20 18.24 14.05
N THR A 7 16.03 17.58 12.91
CA THR A 7 15.82 18.23 11.61
C THR A 7 14.60 19.14 11.63
N ILE A 8 13.45 18.65 12.10
CA ILE A 8 12.22 19.45 12.22
C ILE A 8 12.42 20.61 13.20
N ALA A 9 13.07 20.37 14.35
CA ALA A 9 13.38 21.43 15.29
C ALA A 9 14.22 22.55 14.65
N HIS A 10 15.28 22.18 13.94
CA HIS A 10 16.16 23.12 13.25
C HIS A 10 15.44 23.93 12.17
N ILE A 11 14.55 23.29 11.39
CA ILE A 11 13.72 23.97 10.39
C ILE A 11 12.84 25.03 11.04
N LEU A 12 12.16 24.68 12.14
CA LEU A 12 11.26 25.59 12.85
C LEU A 12 12.00 26.76 13.51
N GLU A 13 13.21 26.54 14.02
CA GLU A 13 14.08 27.61 14.56
C GLU A 13 14.42 28.68 13.52
N HIS A 14 14.40 28.33 12.23
CA HIS A 14 14.78 29.20 11.12
C HIS A 14 13.59 29.61 10.23
N GLU A 15 12.35 29.44 10.71
CA GLU A 15 11.13 29.71 9.95
C GLU A 15 11.09 31.13 9.32
N GLN A 16 11.61 32.14 10.03
CA GLN A 16 11.60 33.52 9.53
C GLN A 16 12.36 33.67 8.20
N HIS A 17 13.41 32.88 7.99
CA HIS A 17 14.15 32.85 6.73
C HIS A 17 13.35 32.16 5.62
N LEU A 18 12.56 31.14 5.96
CA LEU A 18 11.76 30.36 5.01
C LEU A 18 10.55 31.14 4.50
N SER A 19 9.93 31.97 5.35
CA SER A 19 8.73 32.75 5.00
C SER A 19 8.91 33.70 3.80
N ASN A 20 10.15 34.14 3.52
CA ASN A 20 10.45 35.02 2.39
C ASN A 20 11.11 34.28 1.20
N ALA A 21 11.28 32.97 1.32
CA ALA A 21 12.06 32.18 0.38
C ALA A 21 11.21 31.65 -0.79
N ASN A 22 11.88 31.25 -1.86
CA ASN A 22 11.25 30.59 -3.00
C ASN A 22 11.08 29.08 -2.77
N GLU A 23 10.37 28.40 -3.68
CA GLU A 23 10.11 26.96 -3.61
C GLU A 23 11.40 26.13 -3.61
N ALA A 24 12.41 26.53 -4.39
CA ALA A 24 13.71 25.87 -4.40
C ALA A 24 14.40 25.89 -3.03
N THR A 25 14.20 26.95 -2.23
CA THR A 25 14.72 27.00 -0.86
C THR A 25 13.98 26.00 0.03
N LEU A 26 12.65 25.88 -0.11
CA LEU A 26 11.89 24.86 0.63
C LEU A 26 12.37 23.45 0.28
N GLN A 27 12.49 23.16 -1.00
CA GLN A 27 12.96 21.89 -1.53
C GLN A 27 14.32 21.50 -0.89
N GLN A 28 15.27 22.44 -0.88
CA GLN A 28 16.65 22.19 -0.43
C GLN A 28 16.83 22.18 1.09
N TYR A 29 16.14 23.05 1.83
CA TYR A 29 16.38 23.26 3.27
C TYR A 29 15.30 22.67 4.17
N VAL A 30 14.19 22.17 3.60
CA VAL A 30 13.10 21.55 4.37
C VAL A 30 12.86 20.13 3.89
N VAL A 31 12.52 19.95 2.61
CA VAL A 31 12.11 18.64 2.09
C VAL A 31 13.28 17.67 2.04
N LEU A 32 14.41 18.03 1.41
CA LEU A 32 15.58 17.13 1.34
C LEU A 32 16.13 16.75 2.73
N PRO A 33 16.31 17.67 3.70
CA PRO A 33 16.73 17.28 5.04
C PRO A 33 15.80 16.29 5.72
N ILE A 34 14.48 16.47 5.58
CA ILE A 34 13.49 15.51 6.11
C ILE A 34 13.62 14.16 5.41
N LEU A 35 13.77 14.13 4.08
CA LEU A 35 13.97 12.89 3.32
C LEU A 35 15.25 12.15 3.74
N ARG A 36 16.36 12.86 3.92
CA ARG A 36 17.63 12.31 4.43
C ARG A 36 17.46 11.69 5.81
N ALA A 37 16.80 12.40 6.73
CA ALA A 37 16.53 11.91 8.08
C ALA A 37 15.60 10.68 8.08
N LEU A 38 14.78 10.51 7.02
CA LEU A 38 13.93 9.34 6.75
C LEU A 38 14.66 8.22 5.97
N GLY A 39 15.97 8.38 5.76
CA GLY A 39 16.85 7.37 5.17
C GLY A 39 16.97 7.41 3.64
N TRP A 40 16.40 8.43 2.98
CA TRP A 40 16.54 8.61 1.54
C TRP A 40 17.87 9.26 1.18
N ASP A 41 18.50 8.81 0.10
CA ASP A 41 19.80 9.32 -0.35
C ASP A 41 19.69 10.08 -1.68
N ASP A 42 19.81 11.41 -1.60
CA ASP A 42 19.84 12.33 -2.75
C ASP A 42 21.27 12.65 -3.23
N THR A 43 22.29 12.14 -2.55
CA THR A 43 23.71 12.44 -2.84
C THR A 43 24.37 11.38 -3.72
N ASN A 44 23.88 10.15 -3.68
CA ASN A 44 24.38 9.06 -4.50
C ASN A 44 23.64 8.98 -5.85
N LEU A 45 24.17 9.66 -6.86
CA LEU A 45 23.58 9.65 -8.20
C LEU A 45 23.40 8.22 -8.77
N ALA A 46 24.24 7.25 -8.42
CA ALA A 46 24.13 5.90 -8.94
C ALA A 46 22.89 5.13 -8.40
N SER A 47 22.30 5.58 -7.29
CA SER A 47 21.07 4.99 -6.76
C SER A 47 19.83 5.47 -7.51
N MET A 48 19.87 6.69 -8.08
CA MET A 48 18.72 7.39 -8.66
C MET A 48 17.51 7.42 -7.70
N GLU A 49 17.78 7.45 -6.40
CA GLU A 49 16.79 7.20 -5.36
C GLU A 49 15.88 8.40 -5.12
N VAL A 50 16.44 9.62 -5.11
CA VAL A 50 15.69 10.87 -5.03
C VAL A 50 15.92 11.64 -6.33
N LEU A 51 14.93 11.62 -7.23
CA LEU A 51 15.02 12.29 -8.53
C LEU A 51 14.27 13.62 -8.50
N PRO A 52 14.96 14.76 -8.71
CA PRO A 52 14.29 16.04 -8.87
C PRO A 52 13.60 16.14 -10.23
N GLU A 53 12.58 16.98 -10.34
CA GLU A 53 11.95 17.36 -11.63
C GLU A 53 11.43 16.15 -12.43
N TYR A 54 10.93 15.14 -11.73
CA TYR A 54 10.53 13.87 -12.34
C TYR A 54 9.30 14.05 -13.22
N LYS A 55 9.44 13.70 -14.50
CA LYS A 55 8.38 13.84 -15.49
C LYS A 55 7.34 12.74 -15.35
N VAL A 56 6.09 13.12 -15.17
CA VAL A 56 4.92 12.24 -15.18
C VAL A 56 3.95 12.78 -16.22
N GLU A 57 3.71 12.02 -17.29
CA GLU A 57 2.89 12.45 -18.43
C GLU A 57 3.32 13.82 -18.98
N SER A 58 2.46 14.83 -18.86
CA SER A 58 2.67 16.20 -19.31
C SER A 58 3.19 17.16 -18.23
N ARG A 59 3.46 16.67 -17.02
CA ARG A 59 3.93 17.49 -15.88
C ARG A 59 5.19 16.95 -15.23
N ARG A 60 5.68 17.72 -14.25
CA ARG A 60 6.81 17.37 -13.42
C ARG A 60 6.41 17.48 -11.95
N ALA A 61 6.83 16.49 -11.17
CA ALA A 61 6.85 16.57 -9.72
C ALA A 61 8.22 17.11 -9.28
N ASP A 62 8.26 17.83 -8.17
CA ASP A 62 9.52 18.35 -7.64
C ASP A 62 10.48 17.24 -7.25
N TYR A 63 9.97 16.18 -6.62
CA TYR A 63 10.75 14.97 -6.34
C TYR A 63 9.96 13.69 -6.62
N ALA A 64 10.68 12.66 -7.07
CA ALA A 64 10.21 11.28 -7.11
C ALA A 64 11.16 10.37 -6.35
N LEU A 65 10.60 9.54 -5.46
CA LEU A 65 11.34 8.60 -4.64
C LEU A 65 11.27 7.19 -5.25
N HIS A 66 12.41 6.61 -5.59
CA HIS A 66 12.51 5.32 -6.26
C HIS A 66 12.98 4.21 -5.31
N ILE A 67 12.35 3.04 -5.45
CA ILE A 67 12.81 1.80 -4.82
C ILE A 67 13.69 1.06 -5.83
N LYS A 68 14.84 0.55 -5.37
CA LYS A 68 15.74 -0.24 -6.20
C LYS A 68 15.00 -1.43 -6.82
N ARG A 69 15.21 -1.66 -8.13
CA ARG A 69 14.58 -2.74 -8.93
C ARG A 69 13.10 -2.53 -9.26
N GLU A 70 12.49 -1.44 -8.85
CA GLU A 70 11.17 -1.04 -9.35
C GLU A 70 11.34 -0.05 -10.50
N GLU A 71 10.56 -0.22 -11.56
CA GLU A 71 10.65 0.61 -12.76
C GLU A 71 10.04 2.01 -12.58
N ARG A 72 9.14 2.13 -11.60
CA ARG A 72 8.38 3.35 -11.29
C ARG A 72 8.72 3.88 -9.90
N PRO A 73 8.57 5.19 -9.64
CA PRO A 73 8.72 5.72 -8.29
C PRO A 73 7.61 5.20 -7.37
N ALA A 74 7.94 5.13 -6.09
CA ALA A 74 7.01 4.77 -5.03
C ALA A 74 6.24 5.99 -4.49
N VAL A 75 6.87 7.17 -4.54
CA VAL A 75 6.31 8.42 -4.02
C VAL A 75 6.59 9.58 -4.97
N LEU A 76 5.60 10.42 -5.21
CA LEU A 76 5.78 11.77 -5.77
C LEU A 76 5.63 12.82 -4.68
N ILE A 77 6.45 13.86 -4.74
CA ILE A 77 6.38 15.01 -3.83
C ILE A 77 6.29 16.28 -4.67
N GLU A 78 5.29 17.09 -4.36
CA GLU A 78 5.07 18.42 -4.88
C GLU A 78 5.23 19.44 -3.77
N CYS A 79 6.07 20.45 -3.99
CA CYS A 79 6.35 21.51 -3.05
C CYS A 79 5.60 22.79 -3.44
N LYS A 80 5.35 23.62 -2.43
CA LYS A 80 4.84 25.00 -2.55
C LYS A 80 5.77 25.94 -1.81
N ARG A 81 5.49 27.24 -1.85
CA ARG A 81 6.25 28.18 -1.01
C ARG A 81 5.93 27.96 0.46
N TRP A 82 6.87 28.30 1.35
CA TRP A 82 6.68 28.16 2.78
C TRP A 82 5.38 28.84 3.24
N GLY A 83 4.49 28.07 3.88
CA GLY A 83 3.22 28.57 4.42
C GLY A 83 2.17 28.98 3.38
N GLN A 84 2.44 28.81 2.08
CA GLN A 84 1.42 29.02 1.04
C GLN A 84 0.26 28.03 1.25
N PRO A 85 -1.00 28.47 1.27
CA PRO A 85 -2.13 27.56 1.44
C PRO A 85 -2.15 26.46 0.37
N ILE A 86 -2.26 25.20 0.81
CA ILE A 86 -2.43 24.06 -0.10
C ILE A 86 -3.92 24.03 -0.50
N GLY A 87 -4.20 24.24 -1.79
CA GLY A 87 -5.57 24.34 -2.30
C GLY A 87 -6.04 23.09 -3.05
N LYS A 88 -7.36 22.94 -3.25
CA LYS A 88 -7.95 21.83 -4.04
C LYS A 88 -7.44 21.77 -5.49
N ASN A 89 -7.06 22.91 -6.08
CA ASN A 89 -6.48 22.94 -7.43
C ASN A 89 -5.09 22.30 -7.51
N GLU A 90 -4.45 22.05 -6.36
CA GLU A 90 -3.12 21.45 -6.27
C GLU A 90 -3.16 19.91 -6.28
N GLU A 91 -4.36 19.31 -6.18
CA GLU A 91 -4.58 17.86 -6.27
C GLU A 91 -4.28 17.28 -7.67
N GLN A 92 -3.86 18.11 -8.64
CA GLN A 92 -3.43 17.66 -9.96
C GLN A 92 -2.30 16.63 -9.88
N ILE A 93 -1.38 16.76 -8.92
CA ILE A 93 -0.33 15.75 -8.70
C ILE A 93 -0.92 14.38 -8.38
N CYS A 94 -2.07 14.32 -7.71
CA CYS A 94 -2.75 13.06 -7.39
C CYS A 94 -3.31 12.39 -8.65
N PHE A 95 -3.79 13.18 -9.61
CA PHE A 95 -4.19 12.67 -10.92
C PHE A 95 -3.01 12.12 -11.71
N TYR A 96 -1.86 12.82 -11.68
CA TYR A 96 -0.63 12.33 -12.34
C TYR A 96 -0.07 11.09 -11.65
N ALA A 97 -0.08 11.05 -10.32
CA ALA A 97 0.28 9.86 -9.57
C ALA A 97 -0.65 8.68 -9.90
N TYR A 98 -1.96 8.92 -10.03
CA TYR A 98 -2.89 7.87 -10.46
C TYR A 98 -2.60 7.39 -11.89
N SER A 99 -2.42 8.32 -12.83
CA SER A 99 -2.22 8.03 -14.26
C SER A 99 -0.88 7.35 -14.53
N GLY A 100 0.19 7.88 -13.92
CA GLY A 100 1.53 7.28 -13.94
C GLY A 100 1.66 6.07 -13.03
N ASN A 101 0.56 5.66 -12.39
CA ASN A 101 0.49 4.55 -11.47
C ASN A 101 1.61 4.63 -10.45
N ILE A 102 1.56 5.57 -9.52
CA ILE A 102 2.56 5.79 -8.47
C ILE A 102 1.82 5.78 -7.14
N PRO A 103 2.13 4.88 -6.18
CA PRO A 103 1.23 4.60 -5.06
C PRO A 103 0.92 5.80 -4.18
N LEU A 104 1.94 6.57 -3.81
CA LEU A 104 1.81 7.68 -2.87
C LEU A 104 2.11 9.01 -3.57
N ALA A 105 1.31 10.02 -3.26
CA ALA A 105 1.59 11.40 -3.63
C ALA A 105 1.53 12.29 -2.39
N ILE A 106 2.40 13.28 -2.35
CA ILE A 106 2.55 14.20 -1.22
C ILE A 106 2.57 15.62 -1.75
N ILE A 107 1.80 16.49 -1.10
CA ILE A 107 1.86 17.93 -1.32
C ILE A 107 2.31 18.59 -0.03
N THR A 108 3.29 19.49 -0.10
CA THR A 108 3.77 20.21 1.08
C THR A 108 4.10 21.66 0.80
N ASN A 109 3.78 22.53 1.75
CA ASN A 109 4.25 23.92 1.81
C ASN A 109 5.34 24.10 2.88
N GLY A 110 6.00 23.01 3.28
CA GLY A 110 6.97 22.96 4.37
C GLY A 110 6.34 22.75 5.73
N LYS A 111 5.28 23.52 6.06
CA LYS A 111 4.55 23.41 7.33
C LYS A 111 3.61 22.21 7.36
N LEU A 112 2.72 22.18 6.37
CA LEU A 112 1.70 21.16 6.19
C LEU A 112 2.16 20.15 5.15
N TRP A 113 1.87 18.88 5.43
CA TRP A 113 2.15 17.75 4.55
C TRP A 113 0.86 16.95 4.39
N TRP A 114 0.36 16.89 3.16
CA TRP A 114 -0.84 16.14 2.78
C TRP A 114 -0.43 14.89 2.02
N PHE A 115 -0.90 13.74 2.48
CA PHE A 115 -0.58 12.44 1.91
C PHE A 115 -1.80 11.82 1.23
N TYR A 116 -1.60 11.38 -0.01
CA TYR A 116 -2.63 10.82 -0.86
C TYR A 116 -2.27 9.40 -1.26
N LEU A 117 -3.26 8.50 -1.20
CA LEU A 117 -3.15 7.17 -1.78
C LEU A 117 -3.76 7.22 -3.18
N SER A 118 -2.92 7.25 -4.21
CA SER A 118 -3.35 7.56 -5.57
C SER A 118 -4.38 6.55 -6.09
N ARG A 119 -4.18 5.27 -5.78
CA ARG A 119 -4.98 4.12 -6.24
C ARG A 119 -6.23 3.87 -5.41
N TRP A 120 -6.53 4.72 -4.43
CA TRP A 120 -7.76 4.59 -3.65
C TRP A 120 -8.97 5.00 -4.50
N GLU A 121 -9.98 4.13 -4.55
CA GLU A 121 -11.24 4.44 -5.23
C GLU A 121 -12.13 5.26 -4.30
N ALA A 122 -12.30 6.54 -4.62
CA ALA A 122 -13.19 7.42 -3.88
C ALA A 122 -13.84 8.47 -4.81
N PRO A 123 -14.99 9.06 -4.40
CA PRO A 123 -15.74 10.01 -5.21
C PRO A 123 -14.96 11.27 -5.57
N SER A 124 -14.08 11.74 -4.67
CA SER A 124 -13.22 12.91 -4.91
C SER A 124 -11.74 12.62 -4.60
N LEU A 125 -10.84 13.47 -5.07
CA LEU A 125 -9.41 13.38 -4.78
C LEU A 125 -9.10 13.72 -3.31
N SER A 126 -9.84 14.67 -2.72
CA SER A 126 -9.74 15.00 -1.29
C SER A 126 -10.11 13.80 -0.39
N ASP A 127 -11.00 12.91 -0.85
CA ASP A 127 -11.33 11.69 -0.11
C ASP A 127 -10.18 10.67 -0.09
N ARG A 128 -9.19 10.81 -1.00
CA ARG A 128 -7.98 9.99 -1.02
C ARG A 128 -6.89 10.48 -0.07
N ILE A 129 -7.09 11.63 0.59
CA ILE A 129 -6.22 12.12 1.65
C ILE A 129 -6.38 11.22 2.87
N PHE A 130 -5.30 10.52 3.22
CA PHE A 130 -5.27 9.58 4.34
C PHE A 130 -4.53 10.14 5.55
N CYS A 131 -3.72 11.19 5.37
CA CYS A 131 -3.00 11.85 6.45
C CYS A 131 -2.76 13.32 6.10
N GLU A 132 -2.96 14.18 7.08
CA GLU A 132 -2.51 15.57 7.07
C GLU A 132 -1.66 15.77 8.34
N THR A 133 -0.46 16.31 8.21
CA THR A 133 0.38 16.59 9.37
C THR A 133 1.02 17.96 9.28
N ASP A 134 1.05 18.65 10.42
CA ASP A 134 1.71 19.93 10.61
C ASP A 134 3.01 19.72 11.39
N ILE A 135 4.14 20.17 10.84
CA ILE A 135 5.44 20.03 11.50
C ILE A 135 5.57 20.89 12.77
N GLU A 136 4.74 21.92 12.96
CA GLU A 136 4.63 22.65 14.23
C GLU A 136 4.19 21.72 15.37
N ASN A 137 3.33 20.73 15.07
CA ASN A 137 3.05 19.62 15.98
C ASN A 137 4.09 18.50 15.82
N ARG A 138 5.29 18.77 16.35
CA ARG A 138 6.49 17.95 16.14
C ARG A 138 6.30 16.46 16.41
N GLU A 139 5.59 16.07 17.48
CA GLU A 139 5.38 14.65 17.80
C GLU A 139 4.51 13.94 16.76
N SER A 140 3.40 14.58 16.38
CA SER A 140 2.50 14.06 15.35
C SER A 140 3.23 14.00 14.00
N ALA A 141 3.99 15.04 13.67
CA ALA A 141 4.75 15.10 12.43
C ALA A 141 5.81 14.02 12.33
N VAL A 142 6.65 13.83 13.36
CA VAL A 142 7.64 12.75 13.39
C VAL A 142 6.94 11.40 13.20
N THR A 143 5.87 11.15 13.95
CA THR A 143 5.12 9.88 13.88
C THR A 143 4.57 9.62 12.47
N ASN A 144 3.91 10.62 11.86
CA ASN A 144 3.30 10.46 10.55
C ASN A 144 4.33 10.39 9.41
N LEU A 145 5.37 11.24 9.44
CA LEU A 145 6.45 11.22 8.46
C LEU A 145 7.21 9.89 8.50
N GLU A 146 7.54 9.37 9.69
CA GLU A 146 8.15 8.04 9.80
C GLU A 146 7.19 6.93 9.32
N LYS A 147 5.91 6.99 9.71
CA LYS A 147 4.93 5.95 9.33
C LYS A 147 4.73 5.83 7.82
N TYR A 148 4.78 6.95 7.08
CA TYR A 148 4.42 6.97 5.66
C TYR A 148 5.58 7.23 4.70
N LEU A 149 6.65 7.89 5.14
CA LEU A 149 7.80 8.25 4.29
C LEU A 149 9.14 7.64 4.71
N LEU A 150 9.25 6.96 5.87
CA LEU A 150 10.48 6.25 6.21
C LEU A 150 10.82 5.25 5.09
N LYS A 151 12.05 5.30 4.59
CA LYS A 151 12.47 4.48 3.44
C LYS A 151 12.16 3.00 3.64
N SER A 152 12.44 2.43 4.82
CA SER A 152 12.16 1.03 5.10
C SER A 152 10.67 0.69 5.02
N ASN A 153 9.78 1.61 5.43
CA ASN A 153 8.33 1.44 5.36
C ASN A 153 7.82 1.55 3.92
N VAL A 154 8.37 2.47 3.14
CA VAL A 154 8.04 2.62 1.72
C VAL A 154 8.53 1.40 0.93
N VAL A 155 9.78 0.99 1.12
CA VAL A 155 10.38 -0.18 0.45
C VAL A 155 9.61 -1.45 0.76
N SER A 156 9.26 -1.67 2.03
CA SER A 156 8.52 -2.87 2.43
C SER A 156 7.05 -2.86 1.99
N GLY A 157 6.48 -1.71 1.62
CA GLY A 157 5.05 -1.55 1.32
C GLY A 157 4.18 -1.30 2.56
N GLU A 158 4.79 -1.12 3.73
CA GLU A 158 4.09 -0.80 4.98
C GLU A 158 3.42 0.58 4.92
N SER A 159 4.03 1.54 4.22
CA SER A 159 3.43 2.87 4.01
C SER A 159 2.10 2.78 3.25
N GLU A 160 2.04 1.97 2.19
CA GLU A 160 0.82 1.76 1.41
C GLU A 160 -0.25 1.03 2.24
N LEU A 161 0.13 -0.03 2.97
CA LEU A 161 -0.79 -0.71 3.88
C LEU A 161 -1.37 0.25 4.93
N ASN A 162 -0.51 1.07 5.55
CA ASN A 162 -0.92 2.06 6.55
C ASN A 162 -1.88 3.10 5.97
N ALA A 163 -1.63 3.57 4.76
CA ALA A 163 -2.49 4.51 4.06
C ALA A 163 -3.88 3.91 3.79
N GLU A 164 -3.92 2.65 3.34
CA GLU A 164 -5.18 1.94 3.14
C GLU A 164 -5.95 1.74 4.45
N ILE A 165 -5.29 1.41 5.56
CA ILE A 165 -5.94 1.31 6.89
C ILE A 165 -6.61 2.63 7.25
N ALA A 166 -5.87 3.73 7.14
CA ALA A 166 -6.35 5.06 7.52
C ALA A 166 -7.59 5.48 6.71
N LEU A 167 -7.63 5.16 5.41
CA LEU A 167 -8.79 5.45 4.57
C LEU A 167 -9.99 4.57 4.89
N GLU A 168 -9.79 3.27 5.14
CA GLU A 168 -10.87 2.37 5.58
C GLU A 168 -11.48 2.82 6.92
N GLU A 169 -10.65 3.30 7.85
CA GLU A 169 -11.11 3.84 9.13
C GLU A 169 -11.90 5.14 8.94
N LYS A 170 -11.40 6.05 8.08
CA LYS A 170 -12.08 7.30 7.72
C LYS A 170 -13.46 7.05 7.12
N GLU A 171 -13.57 6.13 6.16
CA GLU A 171 -14.84 5.74 5.53
C GLU A 171 -15.84 5.15 6.54
N LYS A 172 -15.35 4.32 7.48
CA LYS A 172 -16.19 3.81 8.56
C LYS A 172 -16.72 4.96 9.42
N THR A 173 -15.86 5.87 9.87
CA THR A 173 -16.27 7.01 10.70
C THR A 173 -17.28 7.92 10.01
N ASP A 174 -17.09 8.19 8.71
CA ASP A 174 -18.01 9.04 7.95
C ASP A 174 -19.36 8.35 7.67
N SER A 175 -19.40 7.01 7.57
CA SER A 175 -20.65 6.25 7.45
C SER A 175 -21.55 6.30 8.70
N PHE A 176 -21.00 6.70 9.86
CA PHE A 176 -21.76 6.92 11.11
C PHE A 176 -22.31 8.34 11.27
N LYS A 177 -22.01 9.28 10.36
CA LYS A 177 -22.65 10.60 10.33
C LYS A 177 -23.97 10.51 9.54
N PRO A 178 -25.11 11.01 10.05
CA PRO A 178 -26.37 10.96 9.30
C PRO A 178 -26.25 11.81 8.04
N VAL A 179 -26.27 11.15 6.88
CA VAL A 179 -26.29 11.82 5.57
C VAL A 179 -27.71 12.33 5.29
N PRO A 180 -27.91 13.59 4.85
CA PRO A 180 -29.19 14.08 4.36
C PRO A 180 -29.67 13.22 3.19
N ILE A 181 -30.91 12.73 3.29
CA ILE A 181 -31.51 11.82 2.30
C ILE A 181 -31.71 12.58 0.98
N HIS A 182 -30.82 12.37 0.01
CA HIS A 182 -31.14 12.59 -1.41
C HIS A 182 -31.59 11.25 -2.03
N PRO A 183 -32.71 11.24 -2.77
CA PRO A 183 -33.24 10.01 -3.34
C PRO A 183 -32.30 9.47 -4.43
N LYS A 184 -31.92 8.19 -4.31
CA LYS A 184 -31.22 7.45 -5.36
C LYS A 184 -32.14 7.29 -6.59
N PRO A 185 -31.63 7.43 -7.82
CA PRO A 185 -32.36 6.95 -9.00
C PRO A 185 -32.50 5.43 -8.94
N GLY A 186 -33.68 4.93 -9.32
CA GLY A 186 -34.06 3.52 -9.25
C GLY A 186 -33.30 2.60 -10.23
N PRO A 187 -33.39 1.28 -10.05
CA PRO A 187 -32.63 0.32 -10.84
C PRO A 187 -33.19 0.21 -12.27
N ALA A 188 -32.28 0.20 -13.25
CA ALA A 188 -32.60 -0.23 -14.61
C ALA A 188 -32.58 -1.76 -14.65
N ASN A 189 -33.74 -2.36 -14.92
CA ASN A 189 -33.90 -3.79 -15.13
C ASN A 189 -33.30 -4.21 -16.48
N GLY A 190 -32.29 -5.07 -16.43
CA GLY A 190 -31.85 -5.90 -17.55
C GLY A 190 -31.70 -7.33 -17.05
N ILE A 191 -32.68 -8.18 -17.35
CA ILE A 191 -32.65 -9.61 -17.06
C ILE A 191 -31.64 -10.23 -18.04
N ILE A 192 -30.53 -10.77 -17.53
CA ILE A 192 -29.63 -11.66 -18.27
C ILE A 192 -29.79 -13.03 -17.62
N ASP A 193 -30.28 -13.99 -18.39
CA ASP A 193 -30.41 -15.38 -17.95
C ASP A 193 -29.04 -15.96 -17.53
N PRO A 194 -28.94 -16.69 -16.40
CA PRO A 194 -27.72 -17.37 -16.05
C PRO A 194 -27.48 -18.53 -17.01
N LYS A 195 -26.43 -18.41 -17.84
CA LYS A 195 -25.90 -19.51 -18.64
C LYS A 195 -25.39 -20.61 -17.68
N PRO A 196 -25.65 -21.90 -17.95
CA PRO A 196 -25.21 -22.98 -17.07
C PRO A 196 -23.69 -22.95 -16.88
N ILE A 197 -23.25 -22.96 -15.63
CA ILE A 197 -21.85 -23.14 -15.26
C ILE A 197 -21.51 -24.60 -15.56
N GLU A 198 -20.69 -24.84 -16.58
CA GLU A 198 -20.08 -26.15 -16.79
C GLU A 198 -19.14 -26.44 -15.61
N PRO A 199 -19.09 -27.69 -15.11
CA PRO A 199 -18.24 -28.03 -13.99
C PRO A 199 -16.77 -27.76 -14.34
N GLU A 200 -16.12 -26.90 -13.55
CA GLU A 200 -14.69 -26.62 -13.65
C GLU A 200 -13.91 -27.93 -13.65
N ALA A 201 -13.07 -28.11 -14.68
CA ALA A 201 -12.22 -29.27 -14.80
C ALA A 201 -11.33 -29.40 -13.56
N THR A 202 -11.40 -30.57 -12.92
CA THR A 202 -10.50 -30.98 -11.83
C THR A 202 -9.11 -31.24 -12.43
N PHE A 203 -8.33 -30.17 -12.58
CA PHE A 203 -6.96 -30.27 -13.08
C PHE A 203 -6.04 -30.88 -12.02
N SER A 204 -5.75 -32.17 -12.15
CA SER A 204 -4.76 -32.89 -11.35
C SER A 204 -3.34 -32.61 -11.85
N GLY A 205 -2.57 -31.88 -11.06
CA GLY A 205 -1.15 -31.57 -11.33
C GLY A 205 -0.60 -30.60 -10.29
N GLU A 206 0.72 -30.50 -10.20
CA GLU A 206 1.40 -29.53 -9.32
C GLU A 206 1.10 -28.09 -9.79
N TRP A 207 0.98 -27.17 -8.84
CA TRP A 207 0.92 -25.74 -9.10
C TRP A 207 2.33 -25.20 -9.32
N THR A 208 2.52 -24.51 -10.43
CA THR A 208 3.76 -23.84 -10.82
C THR A 208 3.52 -22.34 -11.01
N ILE A 209 4.59 -21.54 -11.07
CA ILE A 209 4.49 -20.10 -11.40
C ILE A 209 3.71 -19.90 -12.70
N GLU A 210 4.01 -20.70 -13.73
CA GLU A 210 3.37 -20.59 -15.04
C GLU A 210 1.88 -20.94 -15.00
N ARG A 211 1.52 -21.97 -14.24
CA ARG A 211 0.11 -22.32 -14.03
C ARG A 211 -0.64 -21.21 -13.28
N ILE A 212 -0.01 -20.60 -12.28
CA ILE A 212 -0.60 -19.44 -11.59
C ILE A 212 -0.82 -18.31 -12.59
N LYS A 213 0.22 -17.90 -13.35
CA LYS A 213 0.12 -16.85 -14.38
C LYS A 213 -1.06 -17.07 -15.33
N ASN A 214 -1.25 -18.30 -15.79
CA ASN A 214 -2.32 -18.67 -16.72
C ASN A 214 -3.72 -18.78 -16.08
N SER A 215 -3.80 -18.81 -14.75
CA SER A 215 -5.06 -18.85 -13.99
C SER A 215 -5.58 -17.47 -13.56
N LEU A 216 -4.79 -16.40 -13.73
CA LEU A 216 -5.21 -15.06 -13.32
C LEU A 216 -6.35 -14.55 -14.20
N PRO A 217 -7.35 -13.86 -13.62
CA PRO A 217 -8.26 -13.03 -14.40
C PRO A 217 -7.47 -12.00 -15.21
N GLU A 218 -7.84 -11.81 -16.48
CA GLU A 218 -7.10 -10.98 -17.44
C GLU A 218 -6.91 -9.52 -16.97
N GLU A 219 -7.90 -8.98 -16.25
CA GLU A 219 -7.80 -7.64 -15.65
C GLU A 219 -6.74 -7.59 -14.54
N VAL A 220 -6.69 -8.60 -13.67
CA VAL A 220 -5.68 -8.69 -12.60
C VAL A 220 -4.29 -8.91 -13.18
N LYS A 221 -4.18 -9.73 -14.23
CA LYS A 221 -2.92 -9.97 -14.93
C LYS A 221 -2.36 -8.66 -15.50
N ARG A 222 -3.16 -7.93 -16.27
CA ARG A 222 -2.80 -6.60 -16.81
C ARG A 222 -2.44 -5.62 -15.70
N TYR A 223 -3.20 -5.63 -14.61
CA TYR A 223 -2.89 -4.80 -13.44
C TYR A 223 -1.51 -5.13 -12.88
N TYR A 224 -1.21 -6.39 -12.60
CA TYR A 224 0.09 -6.77 -12.06
C TYR A 224 1.24 -6.40 -12.99
N GLU A 225 1.10 -6.68 -14.29
CA GLU A 225 2.10 -6.34 -15.31
C GLU A 225 2.40 -4.84 -15.34
N ALA A 226 1.38 -3.99 -15.18
CA ALA A 226 1.53 -2.53 -15.14
C ALA A 226 2.03 -1.97 -13.79
N ASN A 227 1.99 -2.75 -12.71
CA ASN A 227 2.17 -2.23 -11.34
C ASN A 227 3.42 -2.76 -10.64
N TYR A 228 3.89 -3.96 -10.93
CA TYR A 228 4.92 -4.60 -10.12
C TYR A 228 6.02 -5.11 -11.03
N SER A 229 7.29 -4.96 -10.63
CA SER A 229 8.42 -5.56 -11.35
C SER A 229 8.22 -7.07 -11.58
N GLU A 230 8.83 -7.60 -12.64
CA GLU A 230 8.75 -9.03 -12.96
C GLU A 230 9.24 -9.91 -11.80
N ASP A 231 10.33 -9.52 -11.15
CA ASP A 231 10.86 -10.19 -9.96
C ASP A 231 9.81 -10.31 -8.85
N ARG A 232 9.15 -9.19 -8.51
CA ARG A 232 8.13 -9.16 -7.46
C ARG A 232 6.92 -10.03 -7.82
N ARG A 233 6.48 -9.97 -9.08
CA ARG A 233 5.39 -10.82 -9.58
C ARG A 233 5.77 -12.30 -9.51
N ASN A 234 6.98 -12.67 -9.92
CA ASN A 234 7.43 -14.06 -9.90
C ASN A 234 7.55 -14.60 -8.47
N ILE A 235 8.04 -13.80 -7.51
CA ILE A 235 8.02 -14.16 -6.08
C ILE A 235 6.59 -14.40 -5.62
N PHE A 236 5.67 -13.47 -5.93
CA PHE A 236 4.27 -13.59 -5.58
C PHE A 236 3.63 -14.87 -6.15
N TYR A 237 3.79 -15.12 -7.46
CA TYR A 237 3.25 -16.31 -8.12
C TYR A 237 3.83 -17.60 -7.56
N GLY A 238 5.13 -17.62 -7.24
CA GLY A 238 5.78 -18.76 -6.61
C GLY A 238 5.15 -19.12 -5.27
N ARG A 239 4.92 -18.12 -4.41
CA ARG A 239 4.27 -18.34 -3.11
C ARG A 239 2.82 -18.77 -3.22
N VAL A 240 2.07 -18.23 -4.17
CA VAL A 240 0.71 -18.70 -4.42
C VAL A 240 0.71 -20.15 -4.89
N ALA A 241 1.63 -20.54 -5.77
CA ALA A 241 1.78 -21.91 -6.24
C ALA A 241 2.12 -22.88 -5.10
N GLU A 242 3.13 -22.57 -4.30
CA GLU A 242 3.53 -23.34 -3.12
C GLU A 242 2.36 -23.50 -2.13
N THR A 243 1.58 -22.45 -1.91
CA THR A 243 0.42 -22.48 -1.03
C THR A 243 -0.69 -23.39 -1.58
N GLN A 244 -0.95 -23.34 -2.90
CA GLN A 244 -1.93 -24.23 -3.51
C GLN A 244 -1.50 -25.70 -3.46
N ASN A 245 -0.21 -25.99 -3.66
CA ASN A 245 0.34 -27.33 -3.48
C ASN A 245 0.15 -27.82 -2.04
N LEU A 246 0.39 -26.95 -1.05
CA LEU A 246 0.16 -27.26 0.35
C LEU A 246 -1.33 -27.54 0.65
N ILE A 247 -2.23 -26.69 0.17
CA ILE A 247 -3.69 -26.86 0.31
C ILE A 247 -4.11 -28.23 -0.25
N GLN A 248 -3.62 -28.58 -1.44
CA GLN A 248 -3.91 -29.86 -2.09
C GLN A 248 -3.36 -31.04 -1.27
N ALA A 249 -2.11 -30.95 -0.80
CA ALA A 249 -1.47 -32.01 0.01
C ALA A 249 -2.19 -32.23 1.36
N LYS A 250 -2.74 -31.17 1.95
CA LYS A 250 -3.49 -31.23 3.23
C LYS A 250 -4.97 -31.57 3.04
N GLY A 251 -5.46 -31.64 1.80
CA GLY A 251 -6.86 -31.90 1.49
C GLY A 251 -7.80 -30.77 1.95
N TRP A 252 -7.31 -29.53 2.03
CA TRP A 252 -8.12 -28.39 2.44
C TRP A 252 -9.03 -27.94 1.30
N ILE A 253 -10.30 -27.71 1.63
CA ILE A 253 -11.29 -27.19 0.69
C ILE A 253 -11.32 -25.67 0.81
N LEU A 254 -10.63 -24.98 -0.09
CA LEU A 254 -10.55 -23.52 -0.16
C LEU A 254 -10.63 -23.03 -1.60
N ASP A 255 -11.45 -22.01 -1.84
CA ASP A 255 -11.57 -21.35 -3.15
C ASP A 255 -10.46 -20.30 -3.30
N VAL A 256 -9.78 -20.29 -4.45
CA VAL A 256 -8.76 -19.28 -4.76
C VAL A 256 -9.40 -18.02 -5.34
N ASN A 257 -8.90 -16.85 -4.93
CA ASN A 257 -9.39 -15.57 -5.43
C ASN A 257 -8.27 -14.55 -5.58
N PHE A 258 -8.00 -14.14 -6.82
CA PHE A 258 -7.08 -13.05 -7.14
C PHE A 258 -7.79 -11.70 -7.08
N THR A 259 -7.09 -10.70 -6.55
CA THR A 259 -7.46 -9.28 -6.56
C THR A 259 -6.26 -8.46 -7.01
N THR A 260 -6.41 -7.15 -7.18
CA THR A 260 -5.28 -6.25 -7.48
C THR A 260 -4.28 -6.11 -6.32
N ARG A 261 -4.63 -6.56 -5.10
CA ARG A 261 -3.81 -6.39 -3.89
C ARG A 261 -3.25 -7.71 -3.34
N TYR A 262 -3.92 -8.83 -3.57
CA TYR A 262 -3.57 -10.14 -3.00
C TYR A 262 -4.23 -11.32 -3.73
N CYS A 263 -3.70 -12.52 -3.50
CA CYS A 263 -4.38 -13.79 -3.77
C CYS A 263 -4.83 -14.39 -2.43
N GLY A 264 -6.13 -14.58 -2.25
CA GLY A 264 -6.71 -15.10 -1.02
C GLY A 264 -7.30 -16.49 -1.22
N PHE A 265 -7.19 -17.32 -0.20
CA PHE A 265 -7.79 -18.64 -0.12
C PHE A 265 -8.99 -18.57 0.81
N LYS A 266 -10.17 -18.87 0.28
CA LYS A 266 -11.46 -18.61 0.91
C LYS A 266 -12.11 -19.90 1.37
N ASN A 267 -12.72 -19.87 2.56
CA ASN A 267 -13.75 -20.82 2.90
C ASN A 267 -15.12 -20.15 2.68
N LYS A 268 -15.88 -20.64 1.69
CA LYS A 268 -17.12 -20.00 1.23
C LYS A 268 -16.85 -18.53 0.87
N LYS A 269 -17.45 -17.58 1.60
CA LYS A 269 -17.31 -16.14 1.35
C LYS A 269 -16.16 -15.49 2.13
N ARG A 270 -15.50 -16.20 3.05
CA ARG A 270 -14.50 -15.61 3.96
C ARG A 270 -13.10 -15.98 3.51
N VAL A 271 -12.26 -14.97 3.29
CA VAL A 271 -10.82 -15.19 3.12
C VAL A 271 -10.26 -15.71 4.44
N VAL A 272 -9.49 -16.79 4.37
CA VAL A 272 -8.86 -17.44 5.54
C VAL A 272 -7.43 -16.97 5.68
N PHE A 273 -6.65 -17.08 4.61
CA PHE A 273 -5.29 -16.59 4.49
C PHE A 273 -4.97 -16.30 3.01
N GLY A 274 -3.79 -15.77 2.72
CA GLY A 274 -3.36 -15.51 1.36
C GLY A 274 -1.97 -14.92 1.27
N VAL A 275 -1.58 -14.58 0.04
CA VAL A 275 -0.34 -13.87 -0.28
C VAL A 275 -0.70 -12.48 -0.76
N ARG A 276 -0.01 -11.46 -0.27
CA ARG A 276 -0.25 -10.05 -0.62
C ARG A 276 0.92 -9.47 -1.42
N ILE A 277 0.64 -8.97 -2.63
CA ILE A 277 1.66 -8.49 -3.57
C ILE A 277 2.12 -7.05 -3.29
N THR A 278 1.34 -6.26 -2.55
CA THR A 278 1.66 -4.86 -2.27
C THR A 278 2.93 -4.69 -1.42
N PHE A 279 3.37 -5.74 -0.71
CA PHE A 279 4.61 -5.73 0.04
C PHE A 279 5.84 -6.00 -0.86
N SER A 280 7.02 -5.53 -0.46
CA SER A 280 8.30 -5.92 -1.09
C SER A 280 9.26 -6.49 -0.05
N PRO A 281 9.58 -7.81 -0.09
CA PRO A 281 8.91 -8.82 -0.91
C PRO A 281 7.43 -8.98 -0.51
N PRO A 282 6.59 -9.63 -1.34
CA PRO A 282 5.22 -10.01 -0.96
C PRO A 282 5.16 -10.64 0.44
N ARG A 283 4.02 -10.58 1.13
CA ARG A 283 3.87 -11.17 2.48
C ARG A 283 2.69 -12.12 2.56
N PHE A 284 2.78 -13.12 3.42
CA PHE A 284 1.60 -13.92 3.78
C PHE A 284 0.71 -13.13 4.72
N PHE A 285 -0.59 -13.37 4.66
CA PHE A 285 -1.51 -12.90 5.68
C PHE A 285 -2.48 -14.00 6.11
N ALA A 286 -2.90 -13.96 7.38
CA ALA A 286 -3.89 -14.87 7.95
C ALA A 286 -4.96 -14.07 8.70
N LYS A 287 -6.24 -14.46 8.55
CA LYS A 287 -7.38 -13.87 9.27
C LYS A 287 -7.52 -14.46 10.66
N ILE A 288 -6.64 -14.06 11.57
CA ILE A 288 -6.61 -14.49 12.98
C ILE A 288 -6.67 -13.26 13.90
N THR A 289 -6.83 -13.46 15.21
CA THR A 289 -6.75 -12.37 16.21
C THR A 289 -5.30 -12.05 16.56
N GLU A 290 -5.08 -10.94 17.26
CA GLU A 290 -3.74 -10.54 17.73
C GLU A 290 -3.20 -11.56 18.73
N GLU A 291 -4.01 -11.94 19.71
CA GLU A 291 -3.67 -12.96 20.71
C GLU A 291 -3.31 -14.31 20.06
N GLU A 292 -4.04 -14.71 19.01
CA GLU A 292 -3.74 -15.92 18.24
C GLU A 292 -2.44 -15.76 17.46
N ALA A 293 -2.23 -14.62 16.81
CA ALA A 293 -1.00 -14.32 16.09
C ALA A 293 0.21 -14.35 17.04
N ASP A 294 0.10 -13.75 18.22
CA ASP A 294 1.15 -13.72 19.25
C ASP A 294 1.47 -15.11 19.80
N SER A 295 0.45 -15.96 19.96
CA SER A 295 0.68 -17.35 20.37
C SER A 295 1.45 -18.17 19.31
N LEU A 296 1.39 -17.73 18.05
CA LEU A 296 2.03 -18.35 16.88
C LEU A 296 3.32 -17.63 16.45
N SER A 297 3.60 -16.43 16.96
CA SER A 297 4.63 -15.51 16.45
C SER A 297 6.05 -15.81 16.91
N ASN A 298 6.24 -16.74 17.86
CA ASN A 298 7.57 -17.14 18.36
C ASN A 298 8.52 -17.75 17.29
N GLN A 299 8.08 -17.84 16.03
CA GLN A 299 8.85 -18.41 14.91
C GLN A 299 9.05 -17.45 13.72
N TYR A 300 8.32 -16.33 13.61
CA TYR A 300 8.34 -15.45 12.43
C TYR A 300 8.11 -13.98 12.77
N GLU A 301 8.75 -13.07 12.02
CA GLU A 301 8.45 -11.64 12.10
C GLU A 301 7.01 -11.39 11.62
N CYS A 302 6.15 -11.01 12.58
CA CYS A 302 4.71 -10.90 12.41
C CYS A 302 4.26 -9.47 12.72
N ARG A 303 3.50 -8.88 11.80
CA ARG A 303 2.81 -7.61 12.01
C ARG A 303 1.30 -7.85 12.07
N TYR A 304 0.66 -7.44 13.16
CA TYR A 304 -0.80 -7.49 13.26
C TYR A 304 -1.46 -6.17 12.80
N ASP A 305 -2.57 -6.29 12.08
CA ASP A 305 -3.47 -5.21 11.68
C ASP A 305 -4.84 -5.45 12.36
N SER A 306 -5.12 -4.66 13.39
CA SER A 306 -6.35 -4.74 14.18
C SER A 306 -7.60 -4.36 13.39
N GLY A 307 -7.48 -3.42 12.45
CA GLY A 307 -8.57 -2.97 11.59
C GLY A 307 -9.05 -4.08 10.65
N ARG A 308 -8.12 -4.84 10.08
CA ARG A 308 -8.43 -5.97 9.17
C ARG A 308 -8.52 -7.32 9.87
N LYS A 309 -8.20 -7.37 11.16
CA LYS A 309 -8.04 -8.60 11.96
C LYS A 309 -7.17 -9.61 11.22
N SER A 310 -5.96 -9.15 10.86
CA SER A 310 -5.05 -9.88 9.99
C SER A 310 -3.62 -9.82 10.52
N ALA A 311 -2.99 -10.98 10.63
CA ALA A 311 -1.56 -11.08 10.86
C ALA A 311 -0.84 -11.17 9.51
N PHE A 312 0.25 -10.41 9.34
CA PHE A 312 1.10 -10.40 8.18
C PHE A 312 2.47 -10.98 8.53
N TYR A 313 2.94 -11.95 7.74
CA TYR A 313 4.17 -12.67 7.98
C TYR A 313 5.14 -12.43 6.83
N THR A 314 6.39 -12.12 7.17
CA THR A 314 7.50 -12.19 6.21
C THR A 314 7.57 -13.61 5.66
N ILE A 315 7.75 -13.76 4.34
CA ILE A 315 7.78 -15.08 3.73
C ILE A 315 9.10 -15.79 4.08
N PRO A 316 9.05 -16.97 4.73
CA PRO A 316 10.24 -17.81 4.89
C PRO A 316 10.72 -18.37 3.54
N GLU A 317 11.91 -18.97 3.50
CA GLU A 317 12.41 -19.60 2.28
C GLU A 317 11.44 -20.69 1.78
N ASN A 318 10.85 -21.45 2.71
CA ASN A 318 9.86 -22.49 2.43
C ASN A 318 8.49 -22.18 3.08
N VAL A 319 7.42 -22.11 2.30
CA VAL A 319 6.05 -21.86 2.81
C VAL A 319 5.58 -22.86 3.87
N SER A 320 6.12 -24.08 3.88
CA SER A 320 5.82 -25.09 4.90
C SER A 320 6.18 -24.65 6.32
N GLU A 321 7.09 -23.69 6.46
CA GLU A 321 7.40 -23.07 7.75
C GLU A 321 6.18 -22.32 8.33
N LEU A 322 5.34 -21.72 7.48
CA LEU A 322 4.09 -21.08 7.93
C LEU A 322 2.95 -22.08 8.18
N LEU A 323 3.19 -23.39 8.03
CA LEU A 323 2.16 -24.42 8.19
C LEU A 323 1.40 -24.32 9.53
N PRO A 324 2.03 -24.07 10.70
CA PRO A 324 1.29 -23.91 11.96
C PRO A 324 0.25 -22.80 11.91
N VAL A 325 0.61 -21.65 11.31
CA VAL A 325 -0.28 -20.50 11.14
C VAL A 325 -1.42 -20.82 10.16
N LEU A 326 -1.08 -21.42 9.01
CA LEU A 326 -2.04 -21.75 7.96
C LEU A 326 -3.04 -22.82 8.43
N GLU A 327 -2.57 -23.85 9.16
CA GLU A 327 -3.42 -24.86 9.78
C GLU A 327 -4.37 -24.27 10.81
N PHE A 328 -3.86 -23.41 11.69
CA PHE A 328 -4.67 -22.75 12.70
C PHE A 328 -5.77 -21.91 12.04
N ALA A 329 -5.40 -21.08 11.07
CA ALA A 329 -6.36 -20.26 10.33
C ALA A 329 -7.39 -21.13 9.60
N TYR A 330 -6.96 -22.21 8.94
CA TYR A 330 -7.88 -23.14 8.27
C TYR A 330 -8.91 -23.72 9.25
N LYS A 331 -8.47 -24.38 10.32
CA LYS A 331 -9.34 -25.01 11.34
C LYS A 331 -10.35 -24.02 11.92
N LYS A 332 -9.86 -22.83 12.30
CA LYS A 332 -10.69 -21.73 12.82
C LYS A 332 -11.83 -21.35 11.88
N HIS A 333 -11.55 -21.24 10.58
CA HIS A 333 -12.55 -20.79 9.60
C HIS A 333 -13.35 -21.93 8.97
N SER A 334 -12.85 -23.17 9.02
CA SER A 334 -13.57 -24.38 8.57
C SER A 334 -14.51 -24.95 9.63
N GLY A 335 -14.28 -24.65 10.91
CA GLY A 335 -15.01 -25.23 12.03
C GLY A 335 -14.67 -26.71 12.26
N ILE A 336 -13.46 -27.12 11.87
CA ILE A 336 -12.92 -28.49 12.01
C ILE A 336 -11.88 -28.50 13.13
#